data_AF-A0A2N0QQ10-F1
#
_entry.id   AF-A0A2N0QQ10-F1
#
_cell.length_a   1.000
_cell.length_b   1.000
_cell.length_c   1.000
_cell.angle_alpha   90.00
_cell.angle_beta   90.00
_cell.angle_gamma   90.00
#
_symmetry.space_group_name_H-M   'P 1'
#
loop_
_entity.id
_entity.type
_entity.pdbx_description
1 polymer ?
#
loop_
_entity_poly.entity_id
_entity_poly.type
_entity_poly.pdbx_seq_one_letter_code
_entity_poly.pdbx_strand_id
1 'polypeptide(L)'
;TSYNLQVKIKCKICQGITEYSNESPNAQFSSLAAGAGLVGGVNRQQLQTIFSIIGITAQSSKGHYHSKQNEYLEKINKEAEISAQIALSKAIAHIKAKGERVLPTSFDCSWSHCRNANQASGELIFQGNLDGYNHKPVIAFATSEKPRKLKKKNGEEYEVFHGNHEKTSRQMEHAILLQIIEKIVPILEAADVLLDIGVDGDLNSNKTLNNIPCVSKVYADLKHVGKNIMAKIAKSSMWKDYENTIMTYYNSCVYAASGRKLDENKITVSDAELEKVQIDGLVAHLSDDHSLCWDEVCWRKDNPDIQLKAPHLKEYTPNQREKFRQFLKECFYISTKQSLITHIRTSYNEAFNRVKLCFQDKKIDYWKTYSTRHALAILQYN
;
A
#
# COMPACT_ATOMS: atom_id res chain seq x y z
N THR A 1 11.65 -1.19 -39.63
CA THR A 1 12.44 -0.07 -40.17
C THR A 1 13.04 0.67 -39.00
N SER A 2 14.37 0.67 -38.91
CA SER A 2 15.12 1.49 -37.95
C SER A 2 15.26 2.92 -38.50
N TYR A 3 15.43 3.92 -37.64
CA TYR A 3 15.65 5.32 -38.04
C TYR A 3 17.04 5.59 -38.62
N ASN A 4 17.92 4.58 -38.64
CA ASN A 4 19.31 4.76 -39.02
C ASN A 4 19.46 4.75 -40.55
N LEU A 5 19.86 5.89 -41.10
CA LEU A 5 20.38 6.01 -42.45
C LEU A 5 21.90 6.07 -42.35
N GLN A 6 22.58 5.01 -42.77
CA GLN A 6 24.03 4.94 -42.81
C GLN A 6 24.49 5.01 -44.26
N VAL A 7 25.17 6.09 -44.63
CA VAL A 7 25.74 6.29 -45.96
C VAL A 7 27.25 6.12 -45.86
N LYS A 8 27.78 5.06 -46.46
CA LYS A 8 29.22 4.82 -46.57
C LYS A 8 29.69 5.20 -47.96
N ILE A 9 30.45 6.28 -48.07
CA ILE A 9 31.07 6.72 -49.32
C ILE A 9 32.49 6.17 -49.34
N LYS A 10 32.77 5.26 -50.28
CA LYS A 10 34.10 4.73 -50.51
C LYS A 10 34.75 5.43 -51.70
N CYS A 11 35.86 6.11 -51.46
CA CYS A 11 36.67 6.69 -52.53
C CYS A 11 37.31 5.56 -53.36
N LYS A 12 37.08 5.53 -54.67
CA LYS A 12 37.66 4.51 -55.55
C LYS A 12 39.17 4.66 -55.76
N ILE A 13 39.73 5.86 -55.55
CA ILE A 13 41.14 6.18 -55.80
C ILE A 13 41.99 5.89 -54.57
N CYS A 14 41.65 6.46 -53.41
CA CYS A 14 42.43 6.28 -52.18
C CYS A 14 41.90 5.16 -51.27
N GLN A 15 40.82 4.47 -51.67
CA GLN A 15 40.12 3.44 -50.87
C GLN A 15 39.55 3.92 -49.52
N GLY A 16 39.71 5.21 -49.17
CA GLY A 16 39.18 5.80 -47.94
C GLY A 16 37.66 5.73 -47.87
N ILE A 17 37.13 5.46 -46.67
CA ILE A 17 35.69 5.38 -46.40
C ILE A 17 35.30 6.58 -45.53
N THR A 18 34.35 7.38 -46.01
CA THR A 18 33.68 8.40 -45.20
C THR A 18 32.29 7.91 -44.88
N GLU A 19 31.94 7.88 -43.60
CA GLU A 19 30.64 7.43 -43.12
C GLU A 19 29.83 8.62 -42.64
N TYR A 20 28.60 8.74 -43.16
CA TYR A 20 27.62 9.72 -42.72
C TYR A 20 26.45 8.96 -42.09
N SER A 21 26.08 9.33 -40.88
CA SER A 21 24.87 8.83 -40.22
C SER A 21 24.03 10.01 -39.75
N ASN A 22 22.71 9.85 -39.80
CA ASN A 22 21.77 10.77 -39.17
C ASN A 22 21.68 10.57 -37.64
N GLU A 23 22.39 9.58 -37.09
CA GLU A 23 22.53 9.34 -35.66
C GLU A 23 23.98 9.61 -35.23
N SER A 24 24.18 10.21 -34.05
CA SER A 24 25.52 10.34 -33.47
C SER A 24 26.12 8.95 -33.19
N PRO A 25 27.45 8.79 -33.27
CA PRO A 25 28.09 7.51 -32.92
C PRO A 25 27.63 7.07 -31.52
N ASN A 26 27.06 5.86 -31.44
CA ASN A 26 26.45 5.23 -30.24
C ASN A 26 25.02 5.63 -29.85
N ALA A 27 24.36 6.55 -30.56
CA ALA A 27 22.94 6.83 -30.33
C ALA A 27 22.07 5.98 -31.25
N GLN A 28 21.09 5.26 -30.69
CA GLN A 28 20.01 4.64 -31.45
C GLN A 28 18.70 5.36 -31.08
N PHE A 29 18.20 6.22 -31.97
CA PHE A 29 17.00 7.02 -31.71
C PHE A 29 15.78 6.15 -31.38
N SER A 30 15.68 4.97 -32.02
CA SER A 30 14.63 3.99 -31.69
C SER A 30 14.68 3.49 -30.25
N SER A 31 15.88 3.28 -29.71
CA SER A 31 16.11 2.83 -28.33
C SER A 31 15.82 3.96 -27.35
N LEU A 32 16.26 5.18 -27.67
CA LEU A 32 15.95 6.38 -26.88
C LEU A 32 14.44 6.67 -26.83
N ALA A 33 13.74 6.57 -27.96
CA ALA A 33 12.30 6.73 -28.02
C ALA A 33 11.56 5.66 -27.21
N ALA A 34 11.99 4.40 -27.31
CA ALA A 34 11.42 3.29 -26.54
C ALA A 34 11.62 3.47 -25.02
N GLY A 35 12.82 3.89 -24.62
CA GLY A 35 13.16 4.22 -23.24
C GLY A 35 12.38 5.45 -22.73
N ALA A 36 12.29 6.51 -23.52
CA ALA A 36 11.53 7.71 -23.19
C ALA A 36 10.04 7.41 -23.01
N GLY A 37 9.45 6.53 -23.83
CA GLY A 37 8.08 6.10 -23.62
C GLY A 37 7.90 5.24 -22.36
N LEU A 38 8.92 4.46 -21.98
CA LEU A 38 8.91 3.70 -20.73
C LEU A 38 8.96 4.62 -19.50
N VAL A 39 9.92 5.54 -19.46
CA VAL A 39 10.15 6.47 -18.34
C VAL A 39 9.11 7.59 -18.29
N GLY A 40 8.65 8.09 -19.43
CA GLY A 40 7.72 9.21 -19.50
C GLY A 40 6.25 8.83 -19.27
N GLY A 41 5.94 7.59 -18.88
CA GLY A 41 4.55 7.18 -18.62
C GLY A 41 3.65 7.05 -19.87
N VAL A 42 4.15 7.39 -21.06
CA VAL A 42 3.37 7.42 -22.30
C VAL A 42 3.37 6.08 -23.03
N ASN A 43 2.25 5.77 -23.68
CA ASN A 43 2.17 4.62 -24.58
C ASN A 43 2.77 4.94 -25.96
N ARG A 44 2.96 3.88 -26.76
CA ARG A 44 3.53 4.02 -28.11
C ARG A 44 2.72 5.01 -28.94
N GLN A 45 1.40 4.88 -29.01
CA GLN A 45 0.56 5.75 -29.84
C GLN A 45 0.70 7.23 -29.47
N GLN A 46 0.74 7.57 -28.18
CA GLN A 46 0.97 8.93 -27.71
C GLN A 46 2.32 9.46 -28.18
N LEU A 47 3.39 8.66 -28.04
CA LEU A 47 4.71 9.04 -28.51
C LEU A 47 4.74 9.20 -30.05
N GLN A 48 4.02 8.34 -30.78
CA GLN A 48 3.87 8.46 -32.22
C GLN A 48 3.17 9.77 -32.63
N THR A 49 2.11 10.15 -31.91
CA THR A 49 1.41 11.42 -32.13
C THR A 49 2.32 12.62 -31.86
N ILE A 50 3.07 12.60 -30.76
CA ILE A 50 4.04 13.66 -30.42
C ILE A 50 5.06 13.83 -31.54
N PHE A 51 5.65 12.71 -32.01
CA PHE A 51 6.61 12.72 -33.10
C PHE A 51 6.01 13.22 -34.43
N SER A 52 4.78 12.82 -34.76
CA SER A 52 4.09 13.32 -35.96
C SER A 52 3.86 14.83 -35.92
N ILE A 53 3.53 15.40 -34.75
CA ILE A 53 3.32 16.86 -34.59
C ILE A 53 4.60 17.65 -34.89
N ILE A 54 5.76 17.12 -34.50
CA ILE A 54 7.06 17.76 -34.77
C ILE A 54 7.67 17.36 -36.13
N GLY A 55 6.89 16.74 -37.02
CA GLY A 55 7.30 16.39 -38.39
C GLY A 55 8.07 15.08 -38.53
N ILE A 56 8.19 14.27 -37.48
CA ILE A 56 8.83 12.94 -37.52
C ILE A 56 7.78 11.90 -37.89
N THR A 57 7.61 11.65 -39.19
CA THR A 57 6.55 10.78 -39.75
C THR A 57 7.01 9.33 -39.96
N ALA A 58 8.29 9.10 -40.22
CA ALA A 58 8.86 7.75 -40.32
C ALA A 58 9.20 7.23 -38.92
N GLN A 59 8.42 6.28 -38.38
CA GLN A 59 8.52 5.83 -36.98
C GLN A 59 8.69 4.33 -36.80
N SER A 60 9.22 3.91 -35.64
CA SER A 60 9.40 2.51 -35.26
C SER A 60 8.13 1.68 -35.43
N SER A 61 8.30 0.49 -36.00
CA SER A 61 7.26 -0.53 -35.94
C SER A 61 6.95 -0.92 -34.50
N LYS A 62 5.74 -1.42 -34.26
CA LYS A 62 5.31 -1.91 -32.93
C LYS A 62 6.27 -2.96 -32.37
N GLY A 63 6.67 -3.94 -33.20
CA GLY A 63 7.60 -5.00 -32.79
C GLY A 63 8.98 -4.48 -32.39
N HIS A 64 9.55 -3.57 -33.20
CA HIS A 64 10.85 -2.98 -32.90
C HIS A 64 10.83 -2.14 -31.62
N TYR A 65 9.78 -1.33 -31.43
CA TYR A 65 9.59 -0.53 -30.22
C TYR A 65 9.57 -1.39 -28.95
N HIS A 66 8.76 -2.46 -28.95
CA HIS A 66 8.68 -3.34 -27.78
C HIS A 66 9.97 -4.16 -27.57
N SER A 67 10.65 -4.56 -28.65
CA SER A 67 11.96 -5.22 -28.54
C SER A 67 12.97 -4.33 -27.83
N LYS A 68 13.01 -3.04 -28.18
CA LYS A 68 13.88 -2.07 -27.51
C LYS A 68 13.51 -1.82 -26.05
N GLN A 69 12.23 -1.80 -25.71
CA GLN A 69 11.83 -1.72 -24.30
C GLN A 69 12.27 -2.94 -23.49
N ASN A 70 12.19 -4.14 -24.07
CA ASN A 70 12.57 -5.39 -23.42
C ASN A 70 14.04 -5.39 -22.98
N GLU A 71 14.93 -4.71 -23.70
CA GLU A 71 16.36 -4.57 -23.36
C GLU A 71 16.59 -3.88 -22.00
N TYR A 72 15.62 -3.12 -21.48
CA TYR A 72 15.75 -2.36 -20.23
C TYR A 72 15.08 -3.00 -19.01
N LEU A 73 14.12 -3.90 -19.21
CA LEU A 73 13.18 -4.31 -18.16
C LEU A 73 13.87 -4.96 -16.96
N GLU A 74 14.73 -5.94 -17.22
CA GLU A 74 15.43 -6.69 -16.17
C GLU A 74 16.33 -5.78 -15.34
N LYS A 75 17.11 -4.92 -16.01
CA LYS A 75 18.04 -4.01 -15.33
C LYS A 75 17.28 -3.04 -14.42
N ILE A 76 16.22 -2.40 -14.91
CA ILE A 76 15.42 -1.46 -14.12
C ILE A 76 14.79 -2.16 -12.91
N ASN A 77 14.22 -3.35 -13.11
CA ASN A 77 13.61 -4.11 -12.02
C ASN A 77 14.65 -4.45 -10.94
N LYS A 78 15.86 -4.88 -11.35
CA LYS A 78 16.95 -5.19 -10.42
C LYS A 78 17.41 -3.97 -9.63
N GLU A 79 17.58 -2.82 -10.29
CA GLU A 79 17.97 -1.58 -9.60
C GLU A 79 16.90 -1.14 -8.59
N ALA A 80 15.61 -1.31 -8.90
CA ALA A 80 14.53 -0.99 -7.96
C ALA A 80 14.54 -1.91 -6.74
N GLU A 81 14.81 -3.22 -6.91
CA GLU A 81 14.97 -4.16 -5.78
C GLU A 81 16.17 -3.77 -4.91
N ILE A 82 17.31 -3.40 -5.51
CA ILE A 82 18.49 -2.91 -4.78
C ILE A 82 18.15 -1.62 -4.01
N SER A 83 17.46 -0.67 -4.63
CA SER A 83 17.03 0.57 -3.98
C SER A 83 16.16 0.29 -2.74
N ALA A 84 15.17 -0.59 -2.86
CA ALA A 84 14.31 -0.98 -1.74
C ALA A 84 15.09 -1.70 -0.62
N GLN A 85 16.02 -2.60 -0.96
CA GLN A 85 16.88 -3.28 0.00
C GLN A 85 17.80 -2.31 0.76
N ILE A 86 18.35 -1.30 0.08
CA ILE A 86 19.14 -0.23 0.72
C ILE A 86 18.25 0.54 1.69
N ALA A 87 17.04 0.91 1.28
CA ALA A 87 16.08 1.61 2.14
C ALA A 87 15.71 0.78 3.38
N LEU A 88 15.44 -0.52 3.21
CA LEU A 88 15.17 -1.44 4.32
C LEU A 88 16.35 -1.52 5.30
N SER A 89 17.56 -1.68 4.77
CA SER A 89 18.78 -1.78 5.59
C SER A 89 19.02 -0.50 6.40
N LYS A 90 18.82 0.66 5.78
CA LYS A 90 18.89 1.96 6.46
C LYS A 90 17.79 2.11 7.51
N ALA A 91 16.55 1.69 7.22
CA ALA A 91 15.45 1.73 8.18
C ALA A 91 15.71 0.84 9.41
N ILE A 92 16.27 -0.36 9.20
CA ILE A 92 16.70 -1.26 10.28
C ILE A 92 17.81 -0.62 11.12
N ALA A 93 18.83 -0.05 10.49
CA ALA A 93 19.91 0.64 11.19
C ALA A 93 19.38 1.83 12.02
N HIS A 94 18.42 2.57 11.45
CA HIS A 94 17.79 3.72 12.10
C HIS A 94 17.02 3.35 13.37
N ILE A 95 16.17 2.33 13.33
CA ILE A 95 15.43 1.90 14.53
C ILE A 95 16.38 1.34 15.60
N LYS A 96 17.42 0.59 15.19
CA LYS A 96 18.42 0.06 16.12
C LYS A 96 19.22 1.16 16.81
N ALA A 97 19.56 2.23 16.08
CA ALA A 97 20.24 3.39 16.65
C ALA A 97 19.41 4.08 17.75
N LYS A 98 18.08 3.94 17.71
CA LYS A 98 17.16 4.42 18.75
C LYS A 98 16.95 3.41 19.90
N GLY A 99 17.57 2.24 19.84
CA GLY A 99 17.32 1.14 20.77
C GLY A 99 15.98 0.44 20.57
N GLU A 100 15.30 0.70 19.45
CA GLU A 100 14.03 0.07 19.10
C GLU A 100 14.26 -1.27 18.38
N ARG A 101 13.32 -2.19 18.55
CA ARG A 101 13.32 -3.51 17.90
C ARG A 101 12.17 -3.72 16.92
N VAL A 102 11.34 -2.70 16.72
CA VAL A 102 10.11 -2.80 15.93
C VAL A 102 10.22 -1.87 14.74
N LEU A 103 10.01 -2.41 13.54
CA LEU A 103 9.97 -1.66 12.29
C LEU A 103 8.53 -1.27 11.97
N PRO A 104 8.13 0.00 12.15
CA PRO A 104 6.79 0.47 11.80
C PRO A 104 6.66 0.63 10.28
N THR A 105 5.66 -0.05 9.70
CA THR A 105 5.43 -0.08 8.26
C THR A 105 3.95 0.05 7.92
N SER A 106 3.66 0.48 6.71
CA SER A 106 2.32 0.39 6.12
C SER A 106 2.37 -0.43 4.85
N PHE A 107 1.31 -1.18 4.60
CA PHE A 107 1.10 -1.91 3.35
C PHE A 107 -0.11 -1.33 2.62
N ASP A 108 0.08 -1.04 1.34
CA ASP A 108 -0.98 -0.64 0.42
C ASP A 108 -0.86 -1.46 -0.88
N CYS A 109 -2.00 -1.73 -1.48
CA CYS A 109 -2.12 -2.47 -2.73
C CYS A 109 -3.02 -1.72 -3.71
N SER A 110 -2.50 -1.48 -4.91
CA SER A 110 -3.15 -0.70 -5.94
C SER A 110 -3.37 -1.50 -7.23
N TRP A 111 -4.41 -1.11 -7.98
CA TRP A 111 -4.85 -1.78 -9.19
C TRP A 111 -4.65 -0.89 -10.42
N SER A 112 -4.25 -1.48 -11.55
CA SER A 112 -4.02 -0.74 -12.82
C SER A 112 -5.31 -0.29 -13.51
N HIS A 113 -6.46 -0.93 -13.25
CA HIS A 113 -7.80 -0.55 -13.71
C HIS A 113 -8.82 -1.00 -12.63
N CYS A 114 -10.14 -0.72 -12.77
CA CYS A 114 -11.21 -1.18 -11.85
C CYS A 114 -10.90 -2.53 -11.19
N ARG A 115 -11.23 -2.74 -9.90
CA ARG A 115 -10.85 -3.85 -8.97
C ARG A 115 -10.66 -5.29 -9.52
N ASN A 116 -11.07 -5.59 -10.74
CA ASN A 116 -10.78 -6.80 -11.51
C ASN A 116 -9.68 -6.61 -12.57
N ALA A 117 -8.71 -5.72 -12.36
CA ALA A 117 -7.60 -5.56 -13.29
C ALA A 117 -6.73 -6.81 -13.31
N ASN A 118 -6.08 -7.04 -14.45
CA ASN A 118 -5.13 -8.13 -14.63
C ASN A 118 -3.78 -7.83 -13.99
N GLN A 119 -3.59 -6.65 -13.40
CA GLN A 119 -2.33 -6.22 -12.81
C GLN A 119 -2.58 -5.44 -11.52
N ALA A 120 -1.76 -5.74 -10.50
CA ALA A 120 -1.74 -5.09 -9.21
C ALA A 120 -0.29 -4.90 -8.74
N SER A 121 -0.07 -3.86 -7.94
CA SER A 121 1.18 -3.63 -7.23
C SER A 121 0.88 -3.44 -5.75
N GLY A 122 1.77 -3.89 -4.89
CA GLY A 122 1.72 -3.53 -3.48
C GLY A 122 3.10 -3.21 -2.95
N GLU A 123 3.08 -2.38 -1.93
CA GLU A 123 4.28 -1.74 -1.42
C GLU A 123 4.26 -1.73 0.11
N LEU A 124 5.41 -2.02 0.69
CA LEU A 124 5.67 -1.85 2.11
C LEU A 124 6.49 -0.58 2.31
N ILE A 125 5.92 0.37 3.05
CA ILE A 125 6.50 1.70 3.25
C ILE A 125 6.89 1.86 4.71
N PHE A 126 8.12 2.30 4.95
CA PHE A 126 8.60 2.58 6.30
C PHE A 126 7.98 3.86 6.86
N GLN A 127 7.44 3.79 8.07
CA GLN A 127 6.68 4.90 8.68
C GLN A 127 7.53 5.82 9.56
N GLY A 128 8.80 5.51 9.79
CA GLY A 128 9.75 6.41 10.48
C GLY A 128 10.29 7.51 9.56
N ASN A 129 10.87 8.57 10.14
CA ASN A 129 11.63 9.57 9.39
C ASN A 129 13.05 9.05 9.23
N LEU A 130 13.53 8.90 7.99
CA LEU A 130 14.84 8.33 7.68
C LEU A 130 15.72 9.39 7.03
N ASP A 131 16.92 9.58 7.55
CA ASP A 131 17.85 10.59 7.03
C ASP A 131 18.24 10.32 5.58
N GLY A 132 18.28 11.40 4.79
CA GLY A 132 18.55 11.34 3.34
C GLY A 132 17.32 11.00 2.48
N TYR A 133 16.14 10.82 3.08
CA TYR A 133 14.89 10.67 2.35
C TYR A 133 13.96 11.86 2.61
N ASN A 134 13.42 12.43 1.54
CA ASN A 134 12.43 13.50 1.63
C ASN A 134 11.03 12.98 2.01
N HIS A 135 10.81 11.68 1.86
CA HIS A 135 9.53 11.01 2.03
C HIS A 135 9.71 9.67 2.76
N LYS A 136 8.60 9.04 3.15
CA LYS A 136 8.58 7.69 3.74
C LYS A 136 8.99 6.67 2.68
N PRO A 137 10.16 6.00 2.77
CA PRO A 137 10.68 5.20 1.66
C PRO A 137 9.96 3.88 1.49
N VAL A 138 9.94 3.37 0.26
CA VAL A 138 9.48 2.01 -0.04
C VAL A 138 10.62 1.05 0.26
N ILE A 139 10.39 0.12 1.20
CA ILE A 139 11.40 -0.83 1.69
C ILE A 139 11.25 -2.22 1.08
N ALA A 140 10.07 -2.53 0.55
CA ALA A 140 9.82 -3.74 -0.22
C ALA A 140 8.59 -3.56 -1.11
N PHE A 141 8.54 -4.27 -2.22
CA PHE A 141 7.40 -4.22 -3.13
C PHE A 141 7.28 -5.51 -3.93
N ALA A 142 6.09 -5.71 -4.50
CA ALA A 142 5.81 -6.77 -5.44
C ALA A 142 4.69 -6.37 -6.40
N THR A 143 4.65 -7.04 -7.55
CA THR A 143 3.57 -6.90 -8.52
C THR A 143 2.96 -8.27 -8.81
N SER A 144 1.66 -8.31 -9.02
CA SER A 144 0.96 -9.48 -9.51
C SER A 144 0.32 -9.15 -10.86
N GLU A 145 0.54 -10.00 -11.86
CA GLU A 145 0.08 -9.83 -13.22
C GLU A 145 -0.50 -11.15 -13.73
N LYS A 146 -1.71 -11.12 -14.29
CA LYS A 146 -2.37 -12.28 -14.88
C LYS A 146 -1.86 -12.57 -16.29
N PRO A 147 -1.92 -13.84 -16.73
CA PRO A 147 -1.66 -14.18 -18.12
C PRO A 147 -2.56 -13.37 -19.04
N ARG A 148 -1.97 -12.88 -20.12
CA ARG A 148 -2.64 -12.12 -21.15
C ARG A 148 -2.71 -12.97 -22.41
N LYS A 149 -3.93 -13.31 -22.82
CA LYS A 149 -4.22 -14.07 -24.03
C LYS A 149 -4.88 -13.16 -25.06
N LEU A 150 -4.48 -13.27 -26.31
CA LEU A 150 -5.13 -12.60 -27.44
C LEU A 150 -5.63 -13.64 -28.44
N LYS A 151 -6.74 -13.31 -29.12
CA LYS A 151 -7.27 -14.12 -30.21
C LYS A 151 -6.65 -13.68 -31.54
N LYS A 152 -6.13 -14.63 -32.30
CA LYS A 152 -5.78 -14.45 -33.71
C LYS A 152 -7.06 -14.31 -34.55
N LYS A 153 -6.92 -13.85 -35.80
CA LYS A 153 -8.04 -13.76 -36.76
C LYS A 153 -8.69 -15.11 -37.08
N ASN A 154 -7.96 -16.22 -36.92
CA ASN A 154 -8.46 -17.59 -37.10
C ASN A 154 -9.15 -18.17 -35.85
N GLY A 155 -9.32 -17.38 -34.78
CA GLY A 155 -9.96 -17.82 -33.54
C GLY A 155 -9.03 -18.50 -32.53
N GLU A 156 -7.79 -18.85 -32.92
CA GLU A 156 -6.81 -19.41 -31.98
C GLU A 156 -6.36 -18.39 -30.95
N GLU A 157 -6.31 -18.79 -29.69
CA GLU A 157 -5.71 -17.99 -28.62
C GLU A 157 -4.20 -18.20 -28.59
N TYR A 158 -3.46 -17.10 -28.43
CA TYR A 158 -2.04 -17.16 -28.11
C TYR A 158 -1.76 -16.32 -26.86
N GLU A 159 -0.89 -16.86 -26.01
CA GLU A 159 -0.44 -16.16 -24.83
C GLU A 159 0.58 -15.11 -25.22
N VAL A 160 0.21 -13.86 -24.95
CA VAL A 160 1.07 -12.71 -25.14
C VAL A 160 2.06 -12.59 -24.01
N PHE A 161 1.59 -12.81 -22.79
CA PHE A 161 2.34 -12.62 -21.56
C PHE A 161 1.85 -13.65 -20.54
N HIS A 162 2.80 -14.36 -19.92
CA HIS A 162 2.48 -15.42 -18.98
C HIS A 162 1.92 -14.90 -17.66
N GLY A 163 2.29 -13.67 -17.27
CA GLY A 163 2.00 -13.19 -15.92
C GLY A 163 2.78 -13.97 -14.86
N ASN A 164 2.55 -13.60 -13.61
CA ASN A 164 3.09 -14.30 -12.44
C ASN A 164 1.98 -14.73 -11.46
N HIS A 165 0.72 -14.70 -11.89
CA HIS A 165 -0.43 -15.07 -11.07
C HIS A 165 -1.62 -15.55 -11.90
N GLU A 166 -2.23 -16.68 -11.54
CA GLU A 166 -3.36 -17.27 -12.30
C GLU A 166 -4.72 -17.12 -11.60
N LYS A 167 -4.72 -16.70 -10.34
CA LYS A 167 -5.88 -16.68 -9.45
C LYS A 167 -6.70 -15.39 -9.55
N THR A 168 -7.78 -15.29 -8.76
CA THR A 168 -8.71 -14.14 -8.81
C THR A 168 -8.06 -12.85 -8.34
N SER A 169 -8.63 -11.68 -8.70
CA SER A 169 -8.09 -10.39 -8.27
C SER A 169 -8.06 -10.25 -6.73
N ARG A 170 -9.04 -10.81 -6.00
CA ARG A 170 -8.98 -10.86 -4.52
C ARG A 170 -7.76 -11.63 -3.97
N GLN A 171 -7.22 -12.57 -4.74
CA GLN A 171 -6.06 -13.38 -4.33
C GLN A 171 -4.72 -12.74 -4.74
N MET A 172 -4.71 -11.73 -5.61
CA MET A 172 -3.48 -11.04 -6.03
C MET A 172 -2.92 -10.16 -4.91
N GLU A 173 -3.77 -9.39 -4.22
CA GLU A 173 -3.34 -8.58 -3.07
C GLU A 173 -2.66 -9.46 -2.00
N HIS A 174 -3.29 -10.58 -1.68
CA HIS A 174 -2.74 -11.55 -0.74
C HIS A 174 -1.43 -12.18 -1.23
N ALA A 175 -1.33 -12.51 -2.52
CA ALA A 175 -0.08 -13.03 -3.10
C ALA A 175 1.05 -12.00 -3.09
N ILE A 176 0.75 -10.73 -3.38
CA ILE A 176 1.70 -9.61 -3.30
C ILE A 176 2.21 -9.46 -1.87
N LEU A 177 1.30 -9.47 -0.89
CA LEU A 177 1.67 -9.36 0.52
C LEU A 177 2.59 -10.51 0.93
N LEU A 178 2.25 -11.76 0.59
CA LEU A 178 3.10 -12.91 0.88
C LEU A 178 4.49 -12.78 0.24
N GLN A 179 4.55 -12.39 -1.04
CA GLN A 179 5.82 -12.22 -1.74
C GLN A 179 6.70 -11.15 -1.10
N ILE A 180 6.10 -10.04 -0.64
CA ILE A 180 6.82 -8.98 0.09
C ILE A 180 7.34 -9.51 1.43
N ILE A 181 6.48 -10.21 2.19
CA ILE A 181 6.87 -10.77 3.49
C ILE A 181 8.01 -11.78 3.32
N GLU A 182 7.92 -12.70 2.36
CA GLU A 182 8.96 -13.71 2.07
C GLU A 182 10.31 -13.05 1.75
N LYS A 183 10.32 -11.88 1.08
CA LYS A 183 11.55 -11.12 0.81
C LYS A 183 12.19 -10.53 2.07
N ILE A 184 11.38 -10.00 2.99
CA ILE A 184 11.91 -9.23 4.13
C ILE A 184 12.14 -10.07 5.39
N VAL A 185 11.39 -11.16 5.58
CA VAL A 185 11.48 -12.01 6.79
C VAL A 185 12.91 -12.43 7.09
N PRO A 186 13.70 -12.98 6.15
CA PRO A 186 15.07 -13.40 6.44
C PRO A 186 15.97 -12.24 6.91
N ILE A 187 15.73 -11.04 6.38
CA ILE A 187 16.50 -9.83 6.72
C ILE A 187 16.13 -9.35 8.13
N LEU A 188 14.84 -9.36 8.46
CA LEU A 188 14.33 -8.97 9.79
C LEU A 188 14.79 -9.96 10.87
N GLU A 189 14.73 -11.26 10.60
CA GLU A 189 15.19 -12.32 11.51
C GLU A 189 16.69 -12.21 11.77
N ALA A 190 17.50 -12.07 10.71
CA ALA A 190 18.95 -11.86 10.85
C ALA A 190 19.29 -10.57 11.63
N ALA A 191 18.41 -9.58 11.58
CA ALA A 191 18.56 -8.34 12.31
C ALA A 191 17.95 -8.37 13.72
N ASP A 192 17.25 -9.44 14.14
CA ASP A 192 16.48 -9.46 15.41
C ASP A 192 15.52 -8.27 15.53
N VAL A 193 14.77 -8.02 14.44
CA VAL A 193 13.78 -6.94 14.32
C VAL A 193 12.40 -7.52 14.06
N LEU A 194 11.39 -7.00 14.76
CA LEU A 194 9.99 -7.32 14.57
C LEU A 194 9.31 -6.32 13.62
N LEU A 195 8.23 -6.74 12.98
CA LEU A 195 7.44 -5.95 12.04
C LEU A 195 6.13 -5.51 12.68
N ASP A 196 5.89 -4.21 12.63
CA ASP A 196 4.58 -3.60 12.90
C ASP A 196 4.01 -3.11 11.57
N ILE A 197 2.78 -3.49 11.24
CA ILE A 197 2.22 -3.25 9.90
C ILE A 197 0.80 -2.68 9.97
N GLY A 198 0.60 -1.51 9.36
CA GLY A 198 -0.74 -0.96 9.10
C GLY A 198 -1.22 -1.35 7.71
N VAL A 199 -2.42 -1.91 7.60
CA VAL A 199 -2.97 -2.40 6.32
C VAL A 199 -4.19 -1.58 5.93
N ASP A 200 -4.17 -1.02 4.72
CA ASP A 200 -5.33 -0.35 4.11
C ASP A 200 -6.18 -1.38 3.36
N GLY A 201 -6.98 -2.17 4.06
CA GLY A 201 -7.67 -3.28 3.39
C GLY A 201 -8.50 -4.21 4.25
N ASP A 202 -9.15 -5.15 3.56
CA ASP A 202 -10.06 -6.16 4.12
C ASP A 202 -9.36 -7.09 5.13
N LEU A 203 -10.11 -7.56 6.13
CA LEU A 203 -9.61 -8.35 7.28
C LEU A 203 -8.87 -9.65 6.89
N ASN A 204 -8.97 -10.11 5.65
CA ASN A 204 -8.33 -11.35 5.21
C ASN A 204 -6.80 -11.28 5.20
N SER A 205 -6.21 -10.12 4.91
CA SER A 205 -4.76 -9.91 5.01
C SER A 205 -4.26 -10.07 6.45
N ASN A 206 -5.10 -9.75 7.44
CA ASN A 206 -4.76 -9.90 8.86
C ASN A 206 -4.64 -11.37 9.27
N LYS A 207 -5.45 -12.27 8.70
CA LYS A 207 -5.30 -13.72 8.96
C LYS A 207 -3.93 -14.23 8.50
N THR A 208 -3.43 -13.70 7.40
CA THR A 208 -2.10 -14.04 6.86
C THR A 208 -1.00 -13.52 7.78
N LEU A 209 -1.06 -12.23 8.10
CA LEU A 209 -0.07 -11.54 8.94
C LEU A 209 0.00 -12.10 10.35
N ASN A 210 -1.14 -12.53 10.92
CA ASN A 210 -1.18 -13.11 12.25
C ASN A 210 -0.32 -14.37 12.40
N ASN A 211 -0.16 -15.14 11.32
CA ASN A 211 0.60 -16.40 11.32
C ASN A 211 2.10 -16.21 11.04
N ILE A 212 2.54 -15.00 10.73
CA ILE A 212 3.95 -14.73 10.43
C ILE A 212 4.68 -14.42 11.75
N PRO A 213 5.75 -15.17 12.11
CA PRO A 213 6.43 -15.03 13.41
C PRO A 213 7.00 -13.63 13.66
N CYS A 214 7.63 -13.01 12.65
CA CYS A 214 8.24 -11.69 12.80
C CYS A 214 7.21 -10.55 12.91
N VAL A 215 5.91 -10.81 12.64
CA VAL A 215 4.86 -9.79 12.78
C VAL A 215 4.44 -9.69 14.25
N SER A 216 4.80 -8.54 14.84
CA SER A 216 4.50 -8.15 16.21
C SER A 216 3.05 -7.67 16.33
N LYS A 217 2.69 -6.61 15.60
CA LYS A 217 1.33 -6.06 15.58
C LYS A 217 0.84 -5.73 14.17
N VAL A 218 -0.46 -5.95 13.99
CA VAL A 218 -1.20 -5.56 12.78
C VAL A 218 -2.19 -4.45 13.15
N TYR A 219 -2.02 -3.27 12.60
CA TYR A 219 -2.90 -2.16 12.89
C TYR A 219 -4.12 -2.18 11.97
N ALA A 220 -5.30 -2.27 12.58
CA ALA A 220 -6.54 -2.40 11.86
C ALA A 220 -7.04 -1.03 11.34
N ASP A 221 -7.61 -1.02 10.14
CA ASP A 221 -8.32 0.15 9.62
C ASP A 221 -9.58 0.41 10.46
N LEU A 222 -9.58 1.54 11.18
CA LEU A 222 -10.69 1.96 12.03
C LEU A 222 -12.00 2.10 11.24
N LYS A 223 -11.95 2.49 9.97
CA LYS A 223 -13.14 2.61 9.13
C LYS A 223 -13.77 1.24 8.87
N HIS A 224 -12.95 0.24 8.55
CA HIS A 224 -13.43 -1.13 8.36
C HIS A 224 -13.93 -1.75 9.66
N VAL A 225 -13.18 -1.58 10.77
CA VAL A 225 -13.59 -2.08 12.10
C VAL A 225 -14.90 -1.44 12.53
N GLY A 226 -15.04 -0.12 12.39
CA GLY A 226 -16.27 0.60 12.70
C GLY A 226 -17.46 0.13 11.88
N LYS A 227 -17.27 -0.15 10.58
CA LYS A 227 -18.33 -0.73 9.73
C LYS A 227 -18.80 -2.10 10.23
N ASN A 228 -17.87 -2.95 10.68
CA ASN A 228 -18.22 -4.27 11.20
C ASN A 228 -18.94 -4.18 12.54
N ILE A 229 -18.57 -3.23 13.40
CA ILE A 229 -19.26 -2.95 14.66
C ILE A 229 -20.70 -2.50 14.37
N MET A 230 -20.90 -1.49 13.52
CA MET A 230 -22.24 -1.03 13.13
C MET A 230 -23.09 -2.17 12.54
N ALA A 231 -22.51 -3.02 11.69
CA ALA A 231 -23.21 -4.16 11.12
C ALA A 231 -23.65 -5.21 12.16
N LYS A 232 -22.91 -5.37 13.28
CA LYS A 232 -23.32 -6.21 14.41
C LYS A 232 -24.42 -5.54 15.24
N ILE A 233 -24.32 -4.23 15.47
CA ILE A 233 -25.32 -3.44 16.20
C ILE A 233 -26.66 -3.43 15.48
N ALA A 234 -26.66 -3.20 14.17
CA ALA A 234 -27.88 -3.20 13.37
C ALA A 234 -28.66 -4.54 13.41
N LYS A 235 -27.98 -5.66 13.68
CA LYS A 235 -28.61 -6.99 13.83
C LYS A 235 -29.21 -7.21 15.22
N SER A 236 -28.87 -6.39 16.21
CA SER A 236 -29.39 -6.50 17.56
C SER A 236 -30.79 -5.90 17.65
N SER A 237 -31.78 -6.72 18.00
CA SER A 237 -33.14 -6.23 18.27
C SER A 237 -33.22 -5.35 19.53
N MET A 238 -32.29 -5.53 20.47
CA MET A 238 -32.29 -4.89 21.78
C MET A 238 -31.44 -3.62 21.85
N TRP A 239 -30.35 -3.56 21.07
CA TRP A 239 -29.30 -2.54 21.22
C TRP A 239 -29.11 -1.64 20.00
N LYS A 240 -29.89 -1.81 18.93
CA LYS A 240 -29.80 -0.99 17.71
C LYS A 240 -29.86 0.52 17.98
N ASP A 241 -30.69 0.96 18.93
CA ASP A 241 -30.88 2.38 19.21
C ASP A 241 -29.67 3.02 19.92
N TYR A 242 -28.72 2.19 20.39
CA TYR A 242 -27.47 2.63 21.00
C TYR A 242 -26.34 2.83 19.98
N GLU A 243 -26.54 2.57 18.69
CA GLU A 243 -25.48 2.59 17.66
C GLU A 243 -24.63 3.86 17.72
N ASN A 244 -25.27 5.04 17.67
CA ASN A 244 -24.57 6.32 17.70
C ASN A 244 -23.76 6.52 18.98
N THR A 245 -24.32 6.16 20.13
CA THR A 245 -23.66 6.29 21.44
C THR A 245 -22.46 5.36 21.54
N ILE A 246 -22.63 4.08 21.14
CA ILE A 246 -21.55 3.08 21.11
C ILE A 246 -20.43 3.55 20.19
N MET A 247 -20.76 3.95 18.96
CA MET A 247 -19.76 4.37 17.96
C MET A 247 -19.02 5.64 18.36
N THR A 248 -19.72 6.63 18.92
CA THR A 248 -19.11 7.89 19.37
C THR A 248 -18.12 7.64 20.51
N TYR A 249 -18.54 6.86 21.52
CA TYR A 249 -17.67 6.53 22.65
C TYR A 249 -16.48 5.66 22.21
N TYR A 250 -16.73 4.63 21.40
CA TYR A 250 -15.70 3.75 20.85
C TYR A 250 -14.61 4.53 20.11
N ASN A 251 -15.00 5.40 19.17
CA ASN A 251 -14.07 6.22 18.41
C ASN A 251 -13.29 7.17 19.32
N SER A 252 -13.96 7.81 20.28
CA SER A 252 -13.32 8.73 21.24
C SER A 252 -12.23 8.02 22.05
N CYS A 253 -12.49 6.79 22.52
CA CYS A 253 -11.48 5.97 23.18
C CYS A 253 -10.30 5.66 22.25
N VAL A 254 -10.54 5.24 21.00
CA VAL A 254 -9.43 4.94 20.07
C VAL A 254 -8.57 6.17 19.79
N TYR A 255 -9.18 7.33 19.58
CA TYR A 255 -8.46 8.58 19.35
C TYR A 255 -7.69 9.04 20.59
N ALA A 256 -8.29 8.95 21.77
CA ALA A 256 -7.64 9.28 23.03
C ALA A 256 -6.42 8.37 23.29
N ALA A 257 -6.56 7.05 23.11
CA ALA A 257 -5.45 6.11 23.25
C ALA A 257 -4.33 6.38 22.25
N SER A 258 -4.68 6.67 20.99
CA SER A 258 -3.71 7.01 19.94
C SER A 258 -2.98 8.32 20.26
N GLY A 259 -3.69 9.33 20.78
CA GLY A 259 -3.10 10.59 21.23
C GLY A 259 -2.15 10.39 22.40
N ARG A 260 -2.52 9.58 23.39
CA ARG A 260 -1.65 9.22 24.52
C ARG A 260 -0.37 8.49 24.10
N LYS A 261 -0.42 7.66 23.05
CA LYS A 261 0.77 6.99 22.49
C LYS A 261 1.74 7.95 21.79
N LEU A 262 1.25 9.11 21.32
CA LEU A 262 2.07 10.13 20.65
C LEU A 262 2.66 11.15 21.62
N ASP A 263 2.10 11.28 22.81
CA ASP A 263 2.54 12.25 23.82
C ASP A 263 3.56 11.60 24.76
N GLU A 264 4.82 12.04 24.67
CA GLU A 264 5.93 11.54 25.50
C GLU A 264 5.68 11.74 27.00
N ASN A 265 4.79 12.65 27.40
CA ASN A 265 4.46 12.94 28.79
C ASN A 265 3.30 12.10 29.33
N LYS A 266 2.62 11.32 28.47
CA LYS A 266 1.49 10.49 28.87
C LYS A 266 1.86 9.02 28.88
N ILE A 267 1.25 8.29 29.82
CA ILE A 267 1.39 6.84 29.89
C ILE A 267 0.76 6.23 28.64
N THR A 268 1.56 5.48 27.90
CA THR A 268 1.08 4.71 26.74
C THR A 268 0.09 3.65 27.23
N VAL A 269 -1.10 3.67 26.63
CA VAL A 269 -2.17 2.74 26.98
C VAL A 269 -1.97 1.42 26.24
N SER A 270 -2.16 0.30 26.94
CA SER A 270 -2.16 -1.04 26.36
C SER A 270 -3.48 -1.37 25.64
N ASP A 271 -3.45 -2.33 24.71
CA ASP A 271 -4.67 -2.77 24.02
C ASP A 271 -5.73 -3.33 25.01
N ALA A 272 -5.29 -3.99 26.09
CA ALA A 272 -6.17 -4.50 27.15
C ALA A 272 -6.84 -3.39 27.97
N GLU A 273 -6.12 -2.30 28.25
CA GLU A 273 -6.71 -1.13 28.92
C GLU A 273 -7.70 -0.41 28.02
N LEU A 274 -7.40 -0.27 26.73
CA LEU A 274 -8.34 0.29 25.76
C LEU A 274 -9.62 -0.57 25.68
N GLU A 275 -9.49 -1.89 25.58
CA GLU A 275 -10.63 -2.81 25.57
C GLU A 275 -11.48 -2.66 26.84
N LYS A 276 -10.84 -2.62 28.01
CA LYS A 276 -11.52 -2.41 29.29
C LYS A 276 -12.30 -1.11 29.31
N VAL A 277 -11.72 0.00 28.85
CA VAL A 277 -12.38 1.31 28.83
C VAL A 277 -13.49 1.38 27.79
N GLN A 278 -13.32 0.72 26.64
CA GLN A 278 -14.36 0.63 25.60
C GLN A 278 -15.58 -0.17 26.06
N ILE A 279 -15.37 -1.23 26.84
CA ILE A 279 -16.44 -2.13 27.29
C ILE A 279 -16.97 -1.71 28.65
N ASP A 280 -16.14 -1.85 29.68
CA ASP A 280 -16.56 -1.60 31.07
C ASP A 280 -16.77 -0.12 31.32
N GLY A 281 -15.93 0.73 30.71
CA GLY A 281 -16.09 2.18 30.76
C GLY A 281 -17.38 2.65 30.10
N LEU A 282 -17.79 2.07 28.95
CA LEU A 282 -19.07 2.41 28.31
C LEU A 282 -20.27 1.96 29.15
N VAL A 283 -20.23 0.74 29.71
CA VAL A 283 -21.29 0.23 30.59
C VAL A 283 -21.45 1.13 31.82
N ALA A 284 -20.34 1.50 32.46
CA ALA A 284 -20.33 2.41 33.61
C ALA A 284 -20.85 3.80 33.20
N HIS A 285 -20.32 4.36 32.10
CA HIS A 285 -20.69 5.67 31.59
C HIS A 285 -22.19 5.78 31.35
N LEU A 286 -22.80 4.78 30.70
CA LEU A 286 -24.24 4.77 30.46
C LEU A 286 -25.07 4.48 31.72
N SER A 287 -24.45 3.98 32.78
CA SER A 287 -25.05 3.79 34.09
C SER A 287 -24.89 5.01 35.01
N ASP A 288 -24.38 6.13 34.49
CA ASP A 288 -24.08 7.37 35.25
C ASP A 288 -22.88 7.22 36.23
N ASP A 289 -21.99 6.26 35.96
CA ASP A 289 -20.70 6.10 36.65
C ASP A 289 -19.55 6.44 35.70
N HIS A 290 -18.83 7.52 36.00
CA HIS A 290 -17.76 8.06 35.15
C HIS A 290 -16.35 7.72 35.65
N SER A 291 -16.22 6.88 36.69
CA SER A 291 -14.94 6.53 37.31
C SER A 291 -13.95 5.86 36.35
N LEU A 292 -14.45 5.07 35.40
CA LEU A 292 -13.65 4.35 34.39
C LEU A 292 -13.42 5.16 33.11
N CYS A 293 -14.02 6.34 32.98
CA CYS A 293 -13.85 7.17 31.79
C CYS A 293 -12.49 7.88 31.80
N TRP A 294 -11.92 8.03 30.61
CA TRP A 294 -10.82 8.95 30.38
C TRP A 294 -11.33 10.38 30.24
N ASP A 295 -10.51 11.34 30.70
CA ASP A 295 -10.84 12.76 30.70
C ASP A 295 -11.06 13.27 29.27
N GLU A 296 -10.28 12.75 28.31
CA GLU A 296 -10.42 13.07 26.88
C GLU A 296 -11.73 12.55 26.27
N VAL A 297 -12.37 11.56 26.91
CA VAL A 297 -13.57 10.88 26.39
C VAL A 297 -14.85 11.38 27.08
N CYS A 298 -14.78 11.73 28.37
CA CYS A 298 -15.95 12.05 29.18
C CYS A 298 -15.81 13.36 29.94
N TRP A 299 -16.42 14.42 29.42
CA TRP A 299 -16.42 15.75 30.07
C TRP A 299 -17.20 15.81 31.38
N ARG A 300 -18.08 14.83 31.66
CA ARG A 300 -18.85 14.74 32.91
C ARG A 300 -17.96 14.47 34.12
N LYS A 301 -16.80 13.86 33.91
CA LYS A 301 -15.85 13.58 34.98
C LYS A 301 -15.39 14.85 35.69
N ASP A 302 -15.24 15.93 34.92
CA ASP A 302 -14.86 17.26 35.41
C ASP A 302 -16.05 18.22 35.53
N ASN A 303 -17.25 17.82 35.09
CA ASN A 303 -18.45 18.65 35.04
C ASN A 303 -19.69 17.83 35.45
N PRO A 304 -19.94 17.65 36.76
CA PRO A 304 -21.01 16.79 37.26
C PRO A 304 -22.42 17.31 36.91
N ASP A 305 -22.56 18.60 36.59
CA ASP A 305 -23.86 19.24 36.29
C ASP A 305 -24.42 18.91 34.91
N ILE A 306 -23.61 18.34 34.01
CA ILE A 306 -24.08 17.93 32.69
C ILE A 306 -25.06 16.76 32.88
N GLN A 307 -26.12 16.66 32.06
CA GLN A 307 -27.06 15.52 32.05
C GLN A 307 -26.76 14.47 30.97
N LEU A 308 -26.88 13.18 31.32
CA LEU A 308 -26.51 12.08 30.43
C LEU A 308 -27.59 11.97 29.37
N LYS A 309 -27.22 12.13 28.10
CA LYS A 309 -28.17 12.03 27.01
C LYS A 309 -28.63 10.58 26.83
N ALA A 310 -29.92 10.39 26.55
CA ALA A 310 -30.44 9.10 26.12
C ALA A 310 -29.80 8.68 24.78
N PRO A 311 -29.65 7.36 24.52
CA PRO A 311 -30.03 6.23 25.38
C PRO A 311 -29.03 5.97 26.53
N HIS A 312 -29.53 5.51 27.69
CA HIS A 312 -28.74 5.24 28.90
C HIS A 312 -29.22 3.97 29.64
N LEU A 313 -28.38 3.41 30.52
CA LEU A 313 -28.61 2.17 31.25
C LEU A 313 -29.04 2.37 32.72
N LYS A 314 -29.36 3.61 33.14
CA LYS A 314 -29.74 3.94 34.53
C LYS A 314 -30.87 3.05 35.07
N GLU A 315 -31.89 2.82 34.25
CA GLU A 315 -33.08 2.03 34.60
C GLU A 315 -32.91 0.52 34.38
N TYR A 316 -31.76 0.09 33.83
CA TYR A 316 -31.51 -1.31 33.50
C TYR A 316 -31.02 -2.07 34.74
N THR A 317 -31.53 -3.29 34.92
CA THR A 317 -31.08 -4.21 35.97
C THR A 317 -29.62 -4.66 35.76
N PRO A 318 -28.92 -5.11 36.80
CA PRO A 318 -27.55 -5.64 36.67
C PRO A 318 -27.43 -6.73 35.59
N ASN A 319 -28.42 -7.62 35.49
CA ASN A 319 -28.44 -8.68 34.48
C ASN A 319 -28.57 -8.12 33.05
N GLN A 320 -29.36 -7.06 32.83
CA GLN A 320 -29.46 -6.43 31.51
C GLN A 320 -28.19 -5.66 31.14
N ARG A 321 -27.53 -5.02 32.13
CA ARG A 321 -26.22 -4.37 31.93
C ARG A 321 -25.15 -5.39 31.57
N GLU A 322 -25.17 -6.58 32.15
CA GLU A 322 -24.23 -7.64 31.79
C GLU A 322 -24.50 -8.19 30.37
N LYS A 323 -25.77 -8.31 29.96
CA LYS A 323 -26.10 -8.63 28.56
C LYS A 323 -25.57 -7.57 27.58
N PHE A 324 -25.63 -6.29 27.95
CA PHE A 324 -25.03 -5.22 27.16
C PHE A 324 -23.50 -5.34 27.12
N ARG A 325 -22.85 -5.61 28.25
CA ARG A 325 -21.40 -5.84 28.33
C ARG A 325 -20.96 -6.99 27.42
N GLN A 326 -21.66 -8.13 27.47
CA GLN A 326 -21.37 -9.28 26.62
C GLN A 326 -21.55 -8.97 25.14
N PHE A 327 -22.59 -8.20 24.80
CA PHE A 327 -22.80 -7.71 23.45
C PHE A 327 -21.66 -6.79 22.96
N LEU A 328 -21.14 -5.90 23.81
CA LEU A 328 -19.98 -5.07 23.47
C LEU A 328 -18.71 -5.90 23.26
N LYS A 329 -18.45 -6.91 24.10
CA LYS A 329 -17.33 -7.86 23.91
C LYS A 329 -17.38 -8.51 22.54
N GLU A 330 -18.57 -8.95 22.12
CA GLU A 330 -18.76 -9.54 20.79
C GLU A 330 -18.59 -8.51 19.66
N CYS A 331 -19.04 -7.28 19.86
CA CYS A 331 -18.92 -6.21 18.87
C CYS A 331 -17.47 -5.80 18.64
N PHE A 332 -16.75 -5.49 19.72
CA PHE A 332 -15.42 -4.90 19.72
C PHE A 332 -14.28 -5.91 19.61
N TYR A 333 -14.59 -7.21 19.58
CA TYR A 333 -13.59 -8.26 19.42
C TYR A 333 -12.66 -7.98 18.22
N ILE A 334 -11.38 -7.90 18.52
CA ILE A 334 -10.26 -7.88 17.58
C ILE A 334 -9.29 -9.02 17.94
N SER A 335 -8.54 -9.54 16.95
CA SER A 335 -7.60 -10.63 17.23
C SER A 335 -6.42 -10.16 18.10
N THR A 336 -5.77 -11.03 18.86
CA THR A 336 -4.72 -10.67 19.84
C THR A 336 -3.51 -9.94 19.25
N LYS A 337 -3.18 -10.16 17.98
CA LYS A 337 -2.11 -9.44 17.27
C LYS A 337 -2.58 -8.14 16.61
N GLN A 338 -3.88 -7.85 16.63
CA GLN A 338 -4.41 -6.59 16.13
C GLN A 338 -4.40 -5.52 17.19
N SER A 339 -4.10 -4.29 16.77
CA SER A 339 -4.17 -3.11 17.63
C SER A 339 -4.88 -1.96 16.91
N LEU A 340 -5.59 -1.16 17.69
CA LEU A 340 -6.20 0.09 17.22
C LEU A 340 -5.34 1.31 17.58
N ILE A 341 -4.34 1.12 18.46
CA ILE A 341 -3.52 2.20 19.02
C ILE A 341 -2.27 2.39 18.14
N THR A 342 -2.37 3.27 17.14
CA THR A 342 -1.30 3.42 16.14
C THR A 342 -0.98 4.85 15.77
N HIS A 343 0.30 5.09 15.50
CA HIS A 343 0.78 6.28 14.79
C HIS A 343 0.98 6.02 13.29
N ILE A 344 0.86 4.76 12.85
CA ILE A 344 0.99 4.38 11.44
C ILE A 344 -0.22 4.90 10.68
N ARG A 345 0.02 5.66 9.61
CA ARG A 345 -1.03 6.18 8.73
C ARG A 345 -0.81 5.71 7.31
N THR A 346 -1.73 4.90 6.81
CA THR A 346 -1.75 4.46 5.40
C THR A 346 -1.94 5.64 4.44
N SER A 347 -2.51 6.77 4.91
CA SER A 347 -2.62 7.99 4.12
C SER A 347 -1.26 8.57 3.69
N TYR A 348 -0.15 8.25 4.37
CA TYR A 348 1.17 8.64 3.89
C TYR A 348 1.57 7.91 2.61
N ASN A 349 0.97 6.76 2.32
CA ASN A 349 1.20 5.99 1.10
C ASN A 349 0.65 6.73 -0.13
N GLU A 350 -0.26 7.69 0.06
CA GLU A 350 -0.79 8.52 -1.02
C GLU A 350 0.30 9.32 -1.75
N ALA A 351 1.40 9.68 -1.07
CA ALA A 351 2.53 10.34 -1.71
C ALA A 351 3.17 9.45 -2.79
N PHE A 352 3.42 8.18 -2.46
CA PHE A 352 3.93 7.21 -3.41
C PHE A 352 2.90 6.89 -4.50
N ASN A 353 1.62 6.75 -4.14
CA ASN A 353 0.55 6.52 -5.11
C ASN A 353 0.49 7.61 -6.19
N ARG A 354 0.76 8.88 -5.86
CA ARG A 354 0.85 9.96 -6.84
C ARG A 354 2.02 9.79 -7.80
N VAL A 355 3.21 9.42 -7.31
CA VAL A 355 4.39 9.16 -8.17
C VAL A 355 4.15 7.96 -9.08
N LYS A 356 3.56 6.89 -8.55
CA LYS A 356 3.18 5.69 -9.31
C LYS A 356 2.28 6.03 -10.51
N LEU A 357 1.32 6.95 -10.35
CA LEU A 357 0.44 7.39 -11.44
C LEU A 357 1.17 8.09 -12.60
N CYS A 358 2.37 8.64 -12.40
CA CYS A 358 3.18 9.19 -13.48
C CYS A 358 3.71 8.09 -14.44
N PHE A 359 3.90 6.88 -13.93
CA PHE A 359 4.42 5.75 -14.71
C PHE A 359 3.34 4.74 -15.11
N GLN A 360 2.29 4.65 -14.30
CA GLN A 360 1.20 3.69 -14.39
C GLN A 360 -0.15 4.43 -14.38
N ASP A 361 -0.42 5.21 -15.42
CA ASP A 361 -1.75 5.80 -15.61
C ASP A 361 -2.78 4.66 -15.71
N LYS A 362 -3.82 4.73 -14.86
CA LYS A 362 -4.89 3.74 -14.80
C LYS A 362 -5.71 3.62 -16.08
N LYS A 363 -5.59 4.58 -16.99
CA LYS A 363 -6.27 4.60 -18.29
C LYS A 363 -5.45 3.93 -19.39
N ILE A 364 -4.16 3.68 -19.14
CA ILE A 364 -3.26 3.14 -20.14
C ILE A 364 -3.07 1.65 -19.89
N ASP A 365 -3.43 0.88 -20.89
CA ASP A 365 -3.12 -0.54 -20.94
C ASP A 365 -1.66 -0.71 -21.38
N TYR A 366 -0.79 -0.87 -20.39
CA TYR A 366 0.61 -1.12 -20.64
C TYR A 366 0.80 -2.57 -21.12
N TRP A 367 1.74 -2.73 -22.04
CA TRP A 367 2.21 -4.04 -22.46
C TRP A 367 2.93 -4.77 -21.28
N LYS A 368 3.88 -5.66 -21.56
CA LYS A 368 4.76 -6.37 -20.60
C LYS A 368 5.65 -5.47 -19.71
N THR A 369 5.29 -4.22 -19.51
CA THR A 369 6.10 -3.19 -18.86
C THR A 369 5.50 -2.72 -17.55
N TYR A 370 4.42 -3.32 -17.06
CA TYR A 370 3.75 -2.86 -15.84
C TYR A 370 4.68 -2.92 -14.63
N SER A 371 5.28 -4.09 -14.36
CA SER A 371 6.27 -4.26 -13.29
C SER A 371 7.47 -3.32 -13.42
N THR A 372 7.98 -3.11 -14.64
CA THR A 372 9.08 -2.15 -14.85
C THR A 372 8.68 -0.69 -14.65
N ARG A 373 7.46 -0.32 -15.01
CA ARG A 373 6.93 1.03 -14.72
C ARG A 373 6.71 1.24 -13.23
N HIS A 374 6.30 0.20 -12.52
CA HIS A 374 6.27 0.20 -11.06
C HIS A 374 7.67 0.41 -10.47
N ALA A 375 8.65 -0.36 -10.94
CA ALA A 375 10.06 -0.24 -10.54
C ALA A 375 10.62 1.17 -10.79
N LEU A 376 10.27 1.83 -11.90
CA LEU A 376 10.63 3.23 -12.14
C LEU A 376 10.04 4.19 -11.10
N ALA A 377 8.80 3.96 -10.66
CA ALA A 377 8.20 4.75 -9.59
C ALA A 377 8.96 4.58 -8.27
N ILE A 378 9.40 3.35 -7.95
CA ILE A 378 10.25 3.07 -6.79
C ILE A 378 11.57 3.84 -6.89
N LEU A 379 12.25 3.76 -8.04
CA LEU A 379 13.53 4.43 -8.27
C LEU A 379 13.43 5.96 -8.25
N GLN A 380 12.30 6.55 -8.67
CA GLN A 380 12.10 7.99 -8.59
C GLN A 380 11.82 8.45 -7.15
N TYR A 381 11.13 7.61 -6.38
CA TYR A 381 10.61 8.00 -5.07
C TYR A 381 11.59 7.74 -3.92
N ASN A 382 12.34 6.65 -3.98
CA ASN A 382 13.44 6.35 -3.07
C ASN A 382 14.69 7.12 -3.48
#